data_AF-A0ABD6GA92-F1
#
_entry.id   AF-A0ABD6GA92-F1
#
_cell.length_a   1.000
_cell.length_b   1.000
_cell.length_c   1.000
_cell.angle_alpha   90.00
_cell.angle_beta   90.00
_cell.angle_gamma   90.00
#
_symmetry.space_group_name_H-M   'P 1'
#
loop_
_entity.id
_entity.type
_entity.pdbx_description
1 polymer ?
#
loop_
_entity_poly.entity_id
_entity_poly.type
_entity_poly.pdbx_seq_one_letter_code
_entity_poly.pdbx_strand_id
1 'polypeptide(L)' 'MCYKCLYFDGDGFAMLYKRIDNGKLQWPRNKNEVRNLTQQELRWLLEGLSIQQPKAIQKSKKGIF' A
#
# COMPACT_ATOMS: atom_id res chain seq x y z
N MET A 1 -15.84 1.73 -3.70
CA MET A 1 -15.00 2.66 -2.88
C MET A 1 -13.94 3.27 -3.80
N CYS A 2 -13.55 4.52 -3.65
CA CYS A 2 -12.54 5.14 -4.53
C CYS A 2 -11.33 5.62 -3.72
N TYR A 3 -10.14 5.56 -4.31
CA TYR A 3 -8.93 6.14 -3.72
C TYR A 3 -8.33 7.21 -4.64
N LYS A 4 -7.65 8.16 -4.00
CA LYS A 4 -6.94 9.26 -4.63
C LYS A 4 -5.49 9.21 -4.17
N CYS A 5 -4.56 9.32 -5.11
CA CYS A 5 -3.14 9.49 -4.82
C CYS A 5 -2.69 10.81 -5.43
N LEU A 6 -1.86 11.54 -4.70
CA LEU A 6 -1.17 12.72 -5.21
C LEU A 6 0.30 12.39 -5.31
N TYR A 7 0.85 12.60 -6.49
CA TYR A 7 2.27 12.47 -6.79
C TYR A 7 2.80 13.84 -7.16
N PHE A 8 3.91 14.24 -6.54
CA PHE A 8 4.57 15.50 -6.84
C PHE A 8 5.87 15.21 -7.58
N ASP A 9 6.03 15.79 -8.77
CA ASP A 9 7.18 15.56 -9.66
C ASP A 9 8.18 16.73 -9.63
N GLY A 10 8.04 17.65 -8.67
CA GLY A 10 8.88 18.85 -8.54
C GLY A 10 8.23 20.13 -9.06
N ASP A 11 7.58 20.06 -10.22
CA ASP A 11 6.95 21.23 -10.86
C ASP A 11 5.41 21.22 -10.79
N GLY A 12 4.83 20.12 -10.31
CA GLY A 12 3.38 19.98 -10.25
C GLY A 12 2.92 18.69 -9.61
N PHE A 13 1.60 18.61 -9.42
CA PHE A 13 0.94 17.44 -8.84
C PHE A 13 0.23 16.64 -9.93
N ALA A 14 0.55 15.36 -10.02
CA ALA A 14 -0.28 14.37 -10.69
C ALA A 14 -1.26 13.77 -9.69
N MET A 15 -2.54 13.74 -10.05
CA MET A 15 -3.58 13.09 -9.25
C MET A 15 -4.00 11.78 -9.90
N LEU A 16 -3.77 10.66 -9.22
CA LEU A 16 -4.29 9.37 -9.60
C LEU A 16 -5.66 9.18 -8.95
N TYR A 17 -6.69 8.85 -9.74
CA TYR A 17 -8.01 8.50 -9.24
C TYR A 17 -8.38 7.11 -9.72
N LYS A 18 -8.73 6.22 -8.79
CA LYS A 18 -9.23 4.89 -9.12
C LYS A 18 -10.50 4.60 -8.34
N ARG A 19 -11.53 4.19 -9.07
CA ARG A 19 -12.77 3.64 -8.51
C ARG A 19 -12.61 2.13 -8.41
N ILE A 20 -12.97 1.60 -7.24
CA ILE A 20 -13.02 0.16 -6.97
C ILE A 20 -14.50 -0.20 -6.87
N ASP A 21 -14.98 -1.03 -7.80
CA ASP A 21 -16.37 -1.45 -7.86
C ASP A 21 -16.68 -2.59 -6.88
N ASN A 22 -15.71 -3.48 -6.63
CA ASN A 22 -15.85 -4.56 -5.65
C ASN A 22 -14.68 -4.61 -4.66
N GLY A 23 -14.98 -4.67 -3.37
CA GLY A 23 -13.99 -4.67 -2.29
C GLY A 23 -13.73 -3.29 -1.65
N LYS A 24 -12.84 -3.28 -0.65
CA LYS A 24 -12.45 -2.11 0.13
C LYS A 24 -10.96 -2.14 0.42
N LEU A 25 -10.30 -0.99 0.30
CA LEU A 25 -8.93 -0.82 0.77
C LEU A 25 -8.92 -0.55 2.27
N GLN A 26 -7.93 -1.08 2.97
CA GLN A 26 -7.68 -0.74 4.36
C GLN A 26 -7.05 0.65 4.43
N TRP A 27 -7.91 1.66 4.51
CA TRP A 27 -7.48 3.04 4.57
C TRP A 27 -7.38 3.53 6.02
N PRO A 28 -6.29 4.23 6.37
CA PRO A 28 -6.10 4.72 7.72
C PRO A 28 -7.24 5.67 8.07
N ARG A 29 -7.88 5.44 9.20
CA ARG A 29 -9.00 6.27 9.69
C ARG A 29 -8.51 7.41 10.55
N ASN A 30 -7.30 7.27 11.09
CA ASN A 30 -6.71 8.18 12.06
C ASN A 30 -5.31 8.62 11.62
N LYS A 31 -4.88 9.80 12.07
CA LYS A 31 -3.51 10.31 11.81
C LYS A 31 -2.41 9.37 12.29
N ASN A 32 -2.67 8.63 13.38
CA ASN A 32 -1.71 7.68 13.95
C ASN A 32 -1.50 6.42 13.08
N GLU A 33 -2.44 6.14 12.16
CA GLU A 33 -2.35 5.00 11.24
C GLU A 33 -1.65 5.37 9.93
N VAL A 34 -1.38 6.66 9.73
CA VAL A 34 -0.61 7.15 8.58
C VAL A 34 0.82 6.65 8.72
N ARG A 35 1.29 5.94 7.70
CA ARG A 35 2.63 5.36 7.65
C ARG A 35 3.16 5.41 6.23
N ASN A 36 4.49 5.46 6.13
CA ASN A 36 5.17 5.25 4.86
C ASN A 36 5.08 3.77 4.49
N LEU A 37 4.69 3.50 3.25
CA LEU A 37 4.60 2.14 2.72
C LEU A 37 5.82 1.85 1.86
N THR A 38 6.34 0.63 1.98
CA THR A 38 7.27 0.07 1.00
C THR A 38 6.55 -0.22 -0.33
N GLN A 39 7.30 -0.39 -1.41
CA GLN A 39 6.73 -0.73 -2.71
C GLN A 39 5.94 -2.06 -2.69
N GLN A 40 6.37 -3.02 -1.87
CA GLN A 40 5.67 -4.30 -1.68
C GLN A 40 4.34 -4.11 -0.95
N GLU A 41 4.33 -3.33 0.14
CA GLU A 41 3.11 -3.03 0.89
C GLU A 41 2.09 -2.22 0.07
N LEU A 42 2.58 -1.28 -0.75
CA LEU A 42 1.74 -0.54 -1.69
C LEU A 42 1.10 -1.49 -2.71
N ARG A 43 1.86 -2.43 -3.26
CA ARG A 43 1.32 -3.44 -4.19
C ARG A 43 0.23 -4.27 -3.53
N TRP A 44 0.48 -4.80 -2.34
CA TRP A 44 -0.52 -5.56 -1.58
C TRP A 44 -1.79 -4.76 -1.34
N LEU A 45 -1.66 -3.51 -0.91
CA LEU A 45 -2.81 -2.64 -0.73
C LEU A 45 -3.60 -2.52 -2.05
N LEU A 46 -2.94 -2.23 -3.18
CA LEU A 46 -3.59 -2.09 -4.48
C LEU A 46 -4.25 -3.39 -5.00
N GLU A 47 -3.75 -4.54 -4.57
CA GLU A 47 -4.31 -5.88 -4.81
C GLU A 47 -5.44 -6.24 -3.83
N GLY A 48 -5.73 -5.40 -2.83
CA GLY A 48 -6.76 -5.62 -1.81
C GLY A 48 -6.29 -6.50 -0.64
N LEU A 49 -4.99 -6.78 -0.56
CA LEU A 49 -4.37 -7.50 0.55
C LEU A 49 -4.09 -6.56 1.73
N SER A 50 -3.99 -7.13 2.93
CA SER A 50 -3.58 -6.38 4.12
C SER A 50 -2.13 -5.92 3.98
N ILE A 51 -1.84 -4.67 4.37
CA ILE A 51 -0.48 -4.13 4.46
C ILE A 51 0.34 -4.96 5.46
N GLN A 52 -0.27 -5.30 6.60
CA GLN A 52 0.32 -6.22 7.57
C GLN A 52 -0.02 -7.66 7.18
N GLN A 53 1.02 -8.41 6.84
CA GLN A 53 0.95 -9.83 6.52
C GLN A 53 1.59 -10.65 7.64
N PRO A 54 0.94 -10.81 8.82
CA PRO A 54 1.53 -11.54 9.94
C PRO A 54 1.77 -13.02 9.63
N LYS A 55 1.05 -13.57 8.64
CA LYS A 55 1.18 -14.95 8.17
C LYS A 55 2.09 -15.11 6.95
N ALA A 56 2.70 -14.04 6.45
CA ALA A 56 3.61 -14.15 5.30
C ALA A 56 4.86 -14.94 5.69
N ILE A 57 5.24 -15.87 4.80
CA ILE A 57 6.47 -16.64 4.93
C ILE A 57 7.64 -15.67 4.85
N GLN A 58 8.41 -15.61 5.94
CA GLN A 58 9.60 -14.77 6.01
C GLN A 58 10.72 -15.40 5.20
N LYS A 59 11.50 -14.57 4.50
CA LYS A 59 12.70 -15.07 3.81
C LYS A 59 13.64 -15.70 4.83
N SER A 60 14.08 -16.93 4.56
CA SER A 60 15.13 -17.55 5.36
C SER A 60 16.41 -16.73 5.23
N LYS A 61 17.17 -16.60 6.32
CA LYS A 61 18.55 -16.11 6.23
C LYS A 61 19.31 -17.11 5.35
N LYS A 62 20.05 -16.61 4.35
CA LYS A 62 20.90 -17.44 3.50
C LYS A 62 21.78 -18.31 4.40
N GLY A 63 21.52 -19.61 4.41
CA GLY A 63 22.43 -20.57 5.00
C GLY A 63 23.73 -20.51 4.22
N ILE A 64 24.84 -20.40 4.96
CA ILE A 64 26.17 -20.63 4.42
C ILE A 64 26.25 -22.15 4.23
N PHE A 65 25.83 -22.62 3.06
CA PHE A 65 26.13 -23.97 2.58
C PHE A 65 27.18 -23.85 1.50
#